data_AF-A0A8J4WUJ7-F1
#
_entry.id   AF-A0A8J4WUJ7-F1
#
_cell.length_a   1.000
_cell.length_b   1.000
_cell.length_c   1.000
_cell.angle_alpha   90.00
_cell.angle_beta   90.00
_cell.angle_gamma   90.00
#
_symmetry.space_group_name_H-M   'P 1'
#
loop_
_entity.id
_entity.type
_entity.pdbx_description
1 polymer ?
#
loop_
_entity_poly.entity_id
_entity_poly.type
_entity_poly.pdbx_seq_one_letter_code
_entity_poly.pdbx_strand_id
1 'polypeptide(L)' 'FINVVATPENRKAFIRSALLFVRAYDFDGLDLAWEFPGQNGSPVEDKKRFSALIQ' A
#
# COMPACT_ATOMS: atom_id res chain seq x y z
N PHE A 1 4.48 -3.36 -4.65
CA PHE A 1 3.67 -3.48 -3.42
C PHE A 1 4.22 -4.43 -2.36
N ILE A 2 4.81 -5.58 -2.70
CA ILE A 2 5.38 -6.54 -1.72
C ILE A 2 6.25 -5.86 -0.66
N ASN A 3 7.24 -5.06 -1.07
CA ASN A 3 8.11 -4.33 -0.13
C ASN A 3 7.36 -3.27 0.70
N VAL A 4 6.36 -2.61 0.10
CA VAL A 4 5.54 -1.59 0.78
C VAL A 4 4.80 -2.20 1.97
N VAL A 5 4.23 -3.40 1.82
CA VAL A 5 3.41 -4.03 2.86
C VAL A 5 4.21 -4.87 3.86
N ALA A 6 5.48 -5.17 3.56
CA ALA A 6 6.31 -6.13 4.29
C ALA A 6 6.46 -5.80 5.79
N THR A 7 6.58 -4.53 6.16
CA THR A 7 6.78 -4.08 7.54
C THR A 7 5.84 -2.93 7.91
N PRO A 8 5.51 -2.75 9.20
CA PRO A 8 4.75 -1.58 9.65
C PRO A 8 5.42 -0.25 9.27
N GLU A 9 6.75 -0.18 9.28
CA GLU A 9 7.53 1.01 8.96
C GLU A 9 7.38 1.38 7.48
N ASN A 10 7.45 0.39 6.59
CA ASN A 10 7.28 0.61 5.15
C ASN A 10 5.85 1.06 4.83
N ARG A 11 4.84 0.50 5.50
CA ARG A 11 3.44 0.96 5.35
C ARG A 11 3.28 2.41 5.80
N LYS A 12 3.81 2.78 6.98
CA LYS A 12 3.78 4.16 7.48
C LYS A 12 4.47 5.13 6.51
N ALA A 13 5.62 4.74 5.97
CA ALA A 13 6.36 5.56 5.01
C ALA A 13 5.53 5.80 3.73
N PHE A 14 4.91 4.76 3.18
CA PHE A 14 4.04 4.87 2.02
C PHE A 14 2.79 5.71 2.29
N ILE A 15 2.10 5.51 3.41
CA ILE A 15 0.92 6.30 3.79
C ILE A 15 1.28 7.78 3.89
N ARG A 16 2.42 8.10 4.52
CA ARG A 16 2.88 9.49 4.65
C ARG A 16 3.18 10.11 3.28
N SER A 17 3.89 9.41 2.41
CA SER A 17 4.23 9.96 1.08
C SER A 17 2.99 10.09 0.20
N ALA A 18 2.08 9.13 0.21
CA ALA A 18 0.84 9.17 -0.56
C ALA A 18 -0.09 10.29 -0.08
N LEU A 19 -0.23 10.50 1.24
CA LEU A 19 -0.99 11.61 1.79
C LEU A 19 -0.45 12.97 1.32
N LEU A 20 0.88 13.15 1.38
CA LEU A 20 1.51 14.39 0.90
C LEU A 20 1.26 14.60 -0.59
N PHE A 21 1.36 13.53 -1.39
CA PHE A 21 1.11 13.59 -2.83
C PHE A 21 -0.34 13.98 -3.15
N VAL A 22 -1.32 13.29 -2.55
CA VAL A 22 -2.75 13.56 -2.74
C VAL A 22 -3.07 15.02 -2.41
N ARG A 23 -2.53 15.55 -1.30
CA ARG A 23 -2.74 16.96 -0.90
C ARG A 23 -2.01 17.96 -1.78
N ALA A 24 -0.80 17.64 -2.25
CA ALA A 24 0.00 18.54 -3.07
C ALA A 24 -0.62 18.79 -4.46
N TYR A 25 -1.36 17.81 -4.97
CA TYR A 25 -1.95 17.86 -6.32
C TYR A 25 -3.48 17.93 -6.30
N ASP A 26 -4.08 18.23 -5.15
CA ASP A 26 -5.53 18.39 -4.97
C ASP A 26 -6.37 17.20 -5.47
N PHE A 27 -5.88 15.99 -5.23
CA PHE A 27 -6.65 14.77 -5.49
C PHE A 27 -7.65 14.54 -4.35
N ASP A 28 -8.84 14.06 -4.69
CA ASP A 28 -9.88 13.70 -3.70
C ASP A 28 -9.63 12.35 -3.02
N GLY A 29 -8.71 11.54 -3.54
CA GLY A 29 -8.45 10.21 -3.02
C GLY A 29 -7.31 9.48 -3.73
N LEU A 30 -7.15 8.22 -3.35
CA LEU A 30 -6.15 7.31 -3.89
C LEU A 30 -6.81 5.94 -4.14
N ASP A 31 -6.58 5.38 -5.32
CA ASP A 31 -6.93 4.00 -5.65
C ASP A 31 -5.67 3.12 -5.62
N LEU A 32 -5.79 1.90 -5.09
CA LEU A 32 -4.68 0.95 -4.97
C LEU A 32 -4.85 -0.22 -5.95
N ALA A 33 -4.31 -0.05 -7.16
CA ALA A 33 -4.31 -1.06 -8.21
C ALA A 33 -3.14 -2.07 -8.07
N TRP A 34 -3.17 -2.92 -7.04
CA TRP A 34 -2.22 -4.04 -6.92
C TRP A 34 -2.79 -5.32 -7.54
N GLU A 35 -2.14 -5.81 -8.60
CA GLU A 35 -2.50 -7.04 -9.33
C GLU A 35 -1.46 -8.18 -9.18
N PHE A 36 -1.56 -9.08 -8.20
CA PHE A 36 -2.54 -9.16 -7.11
C PHE A 36 -1.82 -9.57 -5.82
N PRO A 37 -2.29 -9.13 -4.64
CA PRO A 37 -1.71 -9.58 -3.36
C PRO A 37 -1.90 -11.10 -3.20
N GLY A 38 -0.81 -11.80 -2.91
CA GLY A 38 -0.78 -13.27 -2.79
C GLY A 38 -0.77 -14.04 -4.11
N GLN A 39 -0.59 -13.37 -5.25
CA GLN A 39 -0.46 -14.00 -6.57
C GLN A 39 0.69 -13.37 -7.37
N ASN A 40 1.03 -13.93 -8.53
CA ASN A 40 2.03 -13.37 -9.46
C ASN A 40 3.40 -13.05 -8.80
N GLY A 41 3.87 -13.92 -7.90
CA GLY A 41 5.12 -13.73 -7.15
C GLY A 41 4.99 -12.97 -5.84
N SER A 42 3.79 -12.47 -5.49
CA SER A 42 3.49 -11.96 -4.15
C SER A 42 3.28 -13.12 -3.15
N PRO A 43 3.97 -13.13 -1.99
CA PRO A 43 3.76 -14.13 -0.94
C PRO A 43 2.32 -14.18 -0.45
N VAL A 44 1.84 -15.37 -0.02
CA VAL A 44 0.45 -15.55 0.44
C VAL A 44 0.10 -14.68 1.65
N GLU A 45 1.09 -14.29 2.45
CA GLU A 45 0.96 -13.39 3.59
C GLU A 45 0.56 -11.97 3.18
N ASP A 46 0.88 -11.57 1.94
CA ASP A 46 0.57 -10.24 1.44
C ASP A 46 -0.94 -10.00 1.33
N LYS A 47 -1.78 -11.05 1.30
CA LYS A 47 -3.23 -10.89 1.47
C LYS A 47 -3.56 -10.20 2.79
N LYS A 48 -2.95 -10.64 3.91
CA LYS A 48 -3.14 -10.04 5.23
C LYS A 48 -2.41 -8.71 5.36
N ARG A 49 -1.21 -8.61 4.81
CA ARG A 49 -0.42 -7.36 4.88
C ARG A 49 -1.06 -6.24 4.06
N PHE A 50 -1.72 -6.57 2.94
CA PHE A 50 -2.53 -5.61 2.19
C PHE A 50 -3.73 -5.15 3.01
N SER A 51 -4.45 -6.04 3.70
CA SER A 51 -5.49 -5.60 4.65
C SER A 51 -4.94 -4.67 5.74
N ALA A 52 -3.74 -4.95 6.26
CA ALA A 52 -3.05 -4.08 7.23
C ALA A 52 -2.50 -2.76 6.63
N LEU A 53 -2.54 -2.57 5.32
CA LEU A 53 -2.26 -1.30 4.65
C LEU A 53 -3.52 -0.44 4.53
N ILE A 54 -4.70 -1.06 4.42
CA ILE A 54 -6.00 -0.37 4.26
C ILE A 54 -6.59 0.07 5.60
N GLN A 55 -6.34 -0.67 6.67
CA GLN A 55 -6.86 -0.41 8.02
C GLN A 55 -6.13 0.73 8.74
#